data_AF-A0A853GQ55-F1
#
_entry.id   AF-A0A853GQ55-F1
#
_cell.length_a   1.000
_cell.length_b   1.000
_cell.length_c   1.000
_cell.angle_alpha   90.00
_cell.angle_beta   90.00
_cell.angle_gamma   90.00
#
_symmetry.space_group_name_H-M   'P 1'
#
loop_
_entity.id
_entity.type
_entity.pdbx_description
1 polymer ?
#
loop_
_entity_poly.entity_id
_entity_poly.type
_entity_poly.pdbx_seq_one_letter_code
_entity_poly.pdbx_strand_id
1 'polypeptide(L)'
;MSIDPLFERTYDRDSYNCLHLAAEAWTLLTGDDTLIGVDERDFKRGLLRDVFRAYRRVEGPTVTPSIVLMENLRDEAHIGICYRQRLLHIREHDGVQNLPFDASLTTLRNFRFYQR
;
A
#
# COMPACT_ATOMS: atom_id res chain seq x y z
N MET A 1 12.85 10.61 7.15
CA MET A 1 11.66 11.12 6.42
C MET A 1 10.44 10.87 7.29
N SER A 2 9.58 11.90 7.43
CA SER A 2 8.31 11.77 8.14
C SER A 2 7.19 11.42 7.16
N ILE A 3 6.19 10.68 7.61
CA ILE A 3 4.96 10.35 6.85
C ILE A 3 3.77 11.19 7.30
N ASP A 4 3.97 12.16 8.20
CA ASP A 4 2.90 12.99 8.78
C ASP A 4 1.99 13.67 7.74
N PRO A 5 2.49 14.21 6.61
CA PRO A 5 1.63 14.83 5.60
C PRO A 5 0.58 13.90 4.99
N LEU A 6 0.82 12.58 5.04
CA LEU A 6 -0.11 11.60 4.48
C LEU A 6 -1.40 11.50 5.29
N PHE A 7 -1.40 11.87 6.57
CA PHE A 7 -2.60 11.80 7.42
C PHE A 7 -3.59 12.94 7.18
N GLU A 8 -3.20 13.97 6.43
CA GLU A 8 -4.09 15.06 6.02
C GLU A 8 -4.93 14.70 4.77
N ARG A 9 -4.66 13.53 4.19
CA ARG A 9 -5.33 13.07 2.97
C ARG A 9 -6.70 12.49 3.28
N THR A 10 -7.67 12.80 2.42
CA THR A 10 -9.05 12.29 2.50
C THR A 10 -9.26 11.25 1.42
N TYR A 11 -9.92 10.15 1.76
CA TYR A 11 -10.25 9.11 0.78
C TYR A 11 -11.25 9.67 -0.23
N ASP A 12 -10.93 9.48 -1.49
CA ASP A 12 -11.84 9.67 -2.61
C ASP A 12 -11.66 8.51 -3.59
N ARG A 13 -12.78 7.90 -4.00
CA ARG A 13 -12.75 6.69 -4.81
C ARG A 13 -12.05 6.90 -6.15
N ASP A 14 -12.22 8.08 -6.74
CA ASP A 14 -11.83 8.38 -8.12
C ASP A 14 -10.55 9.22 -8.21
N SER A 15 -10.22 9.98 -7.16
CA SER A 15 -9.09 10.93 -7.16
C SER A 15 -8.06 10.68 -6.08
N TYR A 16 -8.36 9.93 -5.01
CA TYR A 16 -7.39 9.65 -3.94
C TYR A 16 -7.75 8.40 -3.10
N ASN A 17 -7.35 7.23 -3.59
CA ASN A 17 -7.62 5.94 -2.95
C ASN A 17 -6.34 5.22 -2.48
N CYS A 18 -6.44 3.92 -2.20
CA CYS A 18 -5.33 3.10 -1.69
C CYS A 18 -4.09 3.11 -2.57
N LEU A 19 -4.25 3.13 -3.90
CA LEU A 19 -3.13 3.15 -4.84
C LEU A 19 -2.39 4.49 -4.79
N HIS A 20 -3.14 5.58 -4.75
CA HIS A 20 -2.61 6.94 -4.66
C HIS A 20 -1.78 7.15 -3.38
N LEU A 21 -2.34 6.77 -2.22
CA LEU A 21 -1.61 6.84 -0.96
C LEU A 21 -0.34 5.97 -1.00
N ALA A 22 -0.43 4.74 -1.52
CA ALA A 22 0.72 3.85 -1.59
C ALA A 22 1.84 4.43 -2.47
N ALA A 23 1.49 5.02 -3.62
CA ALA A 23 2.45 5.68 -4.49
C ALA A 23 3.11 6.90 -3.85
N GLU A 24 2.33 7.77 -3.20
CA GLU A 24 2.84 8.95 -2.50
C GLU A 24 3.75 8.55 -1.33
N ALA A 25 3.31 7.58 -0.53
CA ALA A 25 4.08 7.04 0.59
C ALA A 25 5.40 6.39 0.14
N TRP A 26 5.37 5.60 -0.93
CA TRP A 26 6.55 4.97 -1.49
C TRP A 26 7.58 6.02 -1.95
N THR A 27 7.12 7.01 -2.71
CA THR A 27 7.95 8.12 -3.19
C THR A 27 8.56 8.89 -2.02
N LEU A 28 7.76 9.20 -0.99
CA LEU A 28 8.22 9.94 0.19
C LEU A 28 9.27 9.18 1.00
N LEU A 29 9.14 7.85 1.09
CA LEU A 29 10.02 6.99 1.90
C LEU A 29 11.30 6.56 1.16
N THR A 30 11.27 6.50 -0.17
CA THR A 30 12.34 5.87 -0.96
C THR A 30 12.90 6.78 -2.07
N GLY A 31 12.17 7.83 -2.47
CA GLY A 31 12.46 8.64 -3.64
C GLY A 31 12.06 7.99 -4.98
N ASP A 32 11.43 6.80 -4.95
CA ASP A 32 11.01 6.06 -6.13
C ASP A 32 9.55 6.38 -6.48
N ASP A 33 9.31 6.90 -7.69
CA ASP A 33 8.01 7.33 -8.20
C ASP A 33 7.33 6.30 -9.12
N THR A 34 7.90 5.10 -9.27
CA THR A 34 7.41 4.07 -10.20
C THR A 34 5.97 3.63 -9.94
N LEU A 35 5.48 3.75 -8.70
CA LEU A 35 4.09 3.44 -8.36
C LEU A 35 3.07 4.49 -8.85
N ILE A 36 3.50 5.72 -9.16
CA ILE A 36 2.60 6.79 -9.62
C ILE A 36 1.98 6.45 -10.98
N GLY A 37 2.67 5.68 -11.82
CA GLY A 37 2.21 5.31 -13.16
C GLY A 37 1.30 4.08 -13.22
N VAL A 38 0.91 3.50 -12.08
CA VAL A 38 0.10 2.27 -12.07
C VAL A 38 -1.36 2.58 -12.36
N ASP A 39 -1.93 1.94 -13.39
CA ASP A 39 -3.36 2.08 -13.71
C ASP A 39 -4.23 1.31 -12.70
N GLU A 40 -5.26 1.96 -12.17
CA GLU A 40 -6.18 1.35 -11.21
C GLU A 40 -6.95 0.15 -11.75
N ARG A 41 -7.26 0.12 -13.05
CA ARG A 41 -7.98 -0.99 -13.66
C ARG A 41 -7.08 -2.22 -13.70
N ASP A 42 -5.79 -2.01 -13.97
CA ASP A 42 -4.80 -3.09 -13.91
C ASP A 42 -4.59 -3.54 -12.46
N PHE A 43 -4.57 -2.61 -11.51
CA PHE A 43 -4.57 -2.90 -10.08
C PHE A 43 -5.76 -3.80 -9.66
N LYS A 44 -6.99 -3.37 -9.98
CA LYS A 44 -8.23 -4.09 -9.64
C LYS A 44 -8.33 -5.45 -10.33
N ARG A 45 -7.71 -5.63 -11.50
CA ARG A 45 -7.64 -6.90 -12.23
C ARG A 45 -6.47 -7.79 -11.77
N GLY A 46 -5.65 -7.34 -10.82
CA GLY A 46 -4.46 -8.07 -10.38
C GLY A 46 -3.34 -8.11 -11.44
N LEU A 47 -3.40 -7.26 -12.45
CA LEU A 47 -2.46 -7.19 -13.58
C LEU A 47 -1.21 -6.36 -13.26
N LEU A 48 -0.82 -6.28 -12.00
CA LEU A 48 0.37 -5.53 -11.54
C LEU A 48 1.68 -6.28 -11.79
N ARG A 49 1.62 -7.41 -12.50
CA ARG A 49 2.76 -8.31 -12.69
C ARG A 49 3.96 -7.55 -13.24
N ASP A 50 3.75 -6.67 -14.21
CA ASP A 50 4.85 -5.96 -14.88
C ASP A 50 5.46 -4.86 -14.00
N VAL A 51 4.67 -4.21 -13.15
CA VAL A 51 5.15 -3.24 -12.15
C VAL A 51 6.04 -3.94 -11.13
N PHE A 52 5.58 -5.07 -10.59
CA PHE A 52 6.32 -5.83 -9.57
C PHE A 52 7.43 -6.73 -10.13
N ARG A 53 7.63 -6.84 -11.44
CA ARG A 53 8.78 -7.58 -12.02
C ARG A 53 10.12 -7.02 -11.54
N ALA A 54 10.20 -5.71 -11.34
CA ALA A 54 11.39 -5.03 -10.86
C ALA A 54 11.56 -5.14 -9.33
N TYR A 55 10.60 -5.75 -8.63
CA TYR A 55 10.58 -5.86 -7.18
C TYR A 55 10.80 -7.31 -6.74
N ARG A 56 11.56 -7.48 -5.67
CA ARG A 56 11.75 -8.76 -5.00
C ARG A 56 10.66 -8.96 -3.96
N ARG A 57 9.99 -10.10 -4.00
CA ARG A 57 9.10 -10.54 -2.92
C ARG A 57 9.93 -10.84 -1.66
N VAL A 58 9.48 -10.34 -0.52
CA VAL A 58 10.08 -10.57 0.80
C VAL A 58 9.08 -11.20 1.76
N GLU A 59 9.59 -11.77 2.84
CA GLU A 59 8.77 -12.46 3.84
C GLU A 59 8.42 -11.53 5.00
N GLY A 60 7.12 -11.47 5.32
CA GLY A 60 6.61 -10.83 6.52
C GLY A 60 6.65 -9.30 6.53
N PRO A 61 6.16 -8.69 7.62
CA PRO A 61 6.19 -7.24 7.81
C PRO A 61 7.63 -6.73 7.94
N THR A 62 7.93 -5.66 7.20
CA THR A 62 9.30 -5.19 7.01
C THR A 62 9.66 -4.01 7.92
N VAL A 63 10.94 -3.95 8.31
CA VAL A 63 11.49 -2.78 9.02
C VAL A 63 11.75 -1.64 8.03
N THR A 64 12.32 -1.95 6.87
CA THR A 64 12.47 -1.01 5.75
C THR A 64 11.18 -0.91 4.92
N PRO A 65 10.96 0.16 4.15
CA PRO A 65 9.76 0.29 3.32
C PRO A 65 9.57 -0.91 2.40
N SER A 66 8.35 -1.41 2.31
CA SER A 66 7.93 -2.39 1.31
C SER A 66 6.51 -2.08 0.84
N ILE A 67 6.24 -2.42 -0.42
CA ILE A 67 4.89 -2.37 -0.97
C ILE A 67 4.17 -3.64 -0.54
N VAL A 68 2.95 -3.49 -0.06
CA VAL A 68 2.13 -4.62 0.40
C VAL A 68 0.88 -4.73 -0.45
N LEU A 69 0.76 -5.84 -1.17
CA LEU A 69 -0.50 -6.25 -1.78
C LEU A 69 -1.25 -7.14 -0.80
N MET A 70 -2.55 -6.92 -0.69
CA MET A 70 -3.43 -7.60 0.24
C MET A 70 -4.86 -7.57 -0.30
N GLU A 71 -5.76 -8.26 0.38
CA GLU A 71 -7.19 -8.28 0.06
C GLU A 71 -7.97 -7.91 1.32
N ASN A 72 -9.10 -7.20 1.14
CA ASN A 72 -10.02 -6.98 2.25
C ASN A 72 -10.89 -8.22 2.51
N LEU A 73 -11.78 -8.16 3.50
CA LEU A 73 -12.67 -9.27 3.84
C LEU A 73 -13.72 -9.61 2.76
N ARG A 74 -13.79 -8.84 1.68
CA ARG A 74 -14.66 -9.05 0.50
C ARG A 74 -13.86 -9.52 -0.72
N ASP A 75 -12.61 -9.94 -0.53
CA ASP A 75 -11.68 -10.37 -1.57
C ASP A 75 -11.35 -9.27 -2.61
N GLU A 76 -11.56 -8.00 -2.25
CA GLU A 76 -11.19 -6.87 -3.12
C GLU A 76 -9.71 -6.55 -2.94
N ALA A 77 -9.01 -6.37 -4.07
CA ALA A 77 -7.60 -6.02 -4.10
C ALA A 77 -7.34 -4.69 -3.37
N HIS A 78 -6.31 -4.69 -2.53
CA HIS A 78 -5.92 -3.56 -1.69
C HIS A 78 -4.40 -3.43 -1.60
N ILE A 79 -3.92 -2.20 -1.41
CA ILE A 79 -2.48 -1.88 -1.39
C ILE A 79 -2.17 -0.90 -0.27
N GLY A 80 -0.95 -1.01 0.24
CA GLY A 80 -0.39 -0.12 1.25
C GLY A 80 1.12 -0.25 1.31
N ILE A 81 1.73 0.45 2.25
CA ILE A 81 3.17 0.41 2.51
C ILE A 81 3.41 -0.15 3.91
N CYS A 82 4.29 -1.14 4.03
CA CYS A 82 4.80 -1.58 5.32
C CYS A 82 6.14 -0.90 5.60
N TYR A 83 6.23 -0.23 6.75
CA TYR A 83 7.45 0.42 7.20
C TYR A 83 7.51 0.40 8.72
N ARG A 84 8.67 0.02 9.28
CA ARG A 84 8.85 -0.16 10.73
C ARG A 84 7.81 -1.11 11.34
N GLN A 85 7.47 -2.19 10.61
CA GLN A 85 6.45 -3.18 10.99
C GLN A 85 5.05 -2.59 11.21
N ARG A 86 4.77 -1.44 10.59
CA ARG A 86 3.46 -0.81 10.57
C ARG A 86 2.93 -0.80 9.15
N LEU A 87 1.63 -0.99 9.01
CA LEU A 87 0.94 -0.94 7.74
C LEU A 87 0.27 0.44 7.58
N LEU A 88 0.72 1.17 6.56
CA LEU A 88 0.11 2.41 6.09
C LEU A 88 -0.82 2.10 4.91
N HIS A 89 -2.09 2.45 5.03
CA HIS A 89 -3.09 2.34 3.95
C HIS A 89 -4.25 3.31 4.20
N ILE A 90 -5.12 3.48 3.20
CA ILE A 90 -6.34 4.30 3.31
C ILE A 90 -7.57 3.48 2.94
N ARG A 91 -8.69 3.72 3.62
CA ARG A 91 -10.00 3.15 3.29
C ARG A 91 -11.09 4.21 3.40
N GLU A 92 -12.22 3.97 2.76
CA GLU A 92 -13.36 4.89 2.71
C GLU A 92 -13.86 5.29 4.11
N HIS A 93 -14.06 4.32 5.01
CA HIS A 93 -14.64 4.58 6.33
C HIS A 93 -13.64 5.09 7.39
N ASP A 94 -12.39 4.63 7.32
CA ASP A 94 -11.41 4.88 8.39
C ASP A 94 -10.35 5.93 8.02
N GLY A 95 -10.38 6.43 6.79
CA GLY A 95 -9.34 7.32 6.27
C GLY A 95 -7.97 6.64 6.27
N VAL A 96 -6.92 7.46 6.44
CA VAL A 96 -5.53 7.02 6.45
C VAL A 96 -5.22 6.37 7.79
N GLN A 97 -4.77 5.12 7.73
CA GLN A 97 -4.39 4.33 8.90
C GLN A 97 -2.91 3.96 8.81
N ASN A 98 -2.22 4.07 9.94
CA ASN A 98 -0.86 3.57 10.13
C ASN A 98 -0.79 2.75 11.41
N LEU A 99 -1.04 1.45 11.32
CA LEU A 99 -1.23 0.57 12.47
C LEU A 99 -0.09 -0.46 12.56
N PRO A 100 0.24 -0.98 13.76
CA PRO A 100 1.07 -2.18 13.86
C PRO A 100 0.50 -3.29 12.98
N PHE A 101 1.35 -4.02 12.27
CA PHE A 101 0.91 -5.02 11.29
C PHE A 101 -0.13 -6.01 11.84
N ASP A 102 0.07 -6.48 13.08
CA ASP A 102 -0.83 -7.46 13.72
C ASP A 102 -2.27 -6.93 13.88
N ALA A 103 -2.45 -5.62 14.06
CA ALA A 103 -3.79 -5.02 14.16
C ALA A 103 -4.55 -5.12 12.84
N SER A 104 -3.85 -5.10 11.71
CA SER A 104 -4.42 -5.16 10.36
C SER A 104 -4.92 -6.56 9.98
N LEU A 105 -4.43 -7.62 10.64
CA LEU A 105 -4.81 -9.01 10.36
C LEU A 105 -6.31 -9.31 10.56
N THR A 106 -7.00 -8.47 11.34
CA THR A 106 -8.43 -8.59 11.61
C THR A 106 -9.31 -8.16 10.42
N THR A 107 -8.78 -7.33 9.52
CA THR A 107 -9.56 -6.71 8.43
C THR A 107 -8.98 -6.94 7.04
N LEU A 108 -7.77 -7.51 6.96
CA LEU A 108 -7.01 -7.69 5.73
C LEU A 108 -6.37 -9.09 5.69
N ARG A 109 -6.19 -9.64 4.49
CA ARG A 109 -5.70 -11.00 4.24
C ARG A 109 -4.76 -11.04 3.04
N ASN A 110 -4.16 -12.21 2.80
CA ASN A 110 -3.37 -12.52 1.61
C ASN A 110 -2.18 -11.57 1.34
N PHE A 111 -1.51 -11.14 2.41
CA PHE A 111 -0.39 -10.20 2.38
C PHE A 111 0.80 -10.71 1.55
N ARG A 112 1.29 -9.85 0.65
CA ARG A 112 2.47 -10.08 -0.19
C ARG A 112 3.32 -8.82 -0.18
N PHE A 113 4.54 -8.94 0.32
CA PHE A 113 5.46 -7.82 0.52
C PHE A 113 6.50 -7.77 -0.61
N TYR A 114 6.81 -6.57 -1.09
CA TYR A 114 7.72 -6.34 -2.20
C TYR A 114 8.69 -5.19 -1.88
N GLN A 115 9.96 -5.42 -2.12
CA GLN A 115 11.04 -4.43 -1.98
C GLN A 115 11.83 -4.36 -3.28
N ARG A 116 12.47 -3.21 -3.50
CA ARG A 116 13.38 -3.04 -4.62
C ARG A 116 14.80 -3.47 -4.24
#